data_AF-A0A1Y2H2U0-F1
#
_entry.id   AF-A0A1Y2H2U0-F1
#
_cell.length_a   1.000
_cell.length_b   1.000
_cell.length_c   1.000
_cell.angle_alpha   90.00
_cell.angle_beta   90.00
_cell.angle_gamma   90.00
#
_symmetry.space_group_name_H-M   'P 1'
#
loop_
_entity.id
_entity.type
_entity.pdbx_description
1 polymer ?
#
loop_
_entity_poly.entity_id
_entity_poly.type
_entity_poly.pdbx_seq_one_letter_code
_entity_poly.pdbx_strand_id
1 'polypeptide(L)'
;MSRVRTLEVSHSYFGPLALQELLVDRNRGRQPGDCKDGDRMTGTDRLCNTIEVLGAAPFYDETDGIAQAILSNCPRLRSLQASKITVTEIVHGAQWVCSRIENLRLYFNMDLDPESEEGMMNQRLVFKRLGELTGLQELALADHYSTRTLDLRLRAGLNELANLKSLTTLSFSYDICQAIGPEEARWIVKNWTRIKHLDGVLNNDPDIVELIASIFRLHGIQHYRERRIIRRQVCII
;
A
#
# COMPACT_ATOMS: atom_id res chain seq x y z
N MET A 1 -29.54 -7.70 11.77
CA MET A 1 -28.88 -6.38 11.80
C MET A 1 -27.84 -6.32 10.68
N SER A 2 -27.92 -5.32 9.80
CA SER A 2 -26.92 -5.09 8.76
C SER A 2 -25.61 -4.61 9.39
N ARG A 3 -24.52 -5.37 9.21
CA ARG A 3 -23.17 -4.96 9.66
C ARG A 3 -22.54 -4.03 8.63
N VAL A 4 -21.90 -2.97 9.11
CA VAL A 4 -21.17 -2.03 8.24
C VAL A 4 -19.98 -2.78 7.62
N ARG A 5 -19.91 -2.79 6.29
CA ARG A 5 -18.80 -3.39 5.51
C ARG A 5 -17.95 -2.35 4.79
N THR A 6 -18.50 -1.18 4.54
CA THR A 6 -17.84 -0.10 3.81
C THR A 6 -17.85 1.14 4.67
N LEU A 7 -16.68 1.74 4.84
CA LEU A 7 -16.48 3.01 5.52
C LEU A 7 -15.66 3.92 4.61
N GLU A 8 -16.34 4.85 3.94
CA GLU A 8 -15.70 5.83 3.05
C GLU A 8 -15.89 7.23 3.63
N VAL A 9 -14.75 7.88 3.91
CA VAL A 9 -14.66 9.24 4.43
C VAL A 9 -13.72 10.06 3.53
N SER A 10 -14.09 10.14 2.25
CA SER A 10 -13.26 10.66 1.14
C SER A 10 -12.79 12.11 1.29
N HIS A 11 -13.39 12.87 2.21
CA HIS A 11 -13.07 14.28 2.48
C HIS A 11 -12.88 14.57 3.97
N SER A 12 -12.69 13.53 4.79
CA SER A 12 -12.54 13.71 6.23
C SER A 12 -11.27 13.06 6.72
N TYR A 13 -10.70 13.69 7.74
CA TYR A 13 -9.57 13.18 8.47
C TYR A 13 -9.96 11.91 9.22
N PHE A 14 -9.34 10.78 8.85
CA PHE A 14 -9.44 9.55 9.62
C PHE A 14 -8.35 9.57 10.69
N GLY A 15 -8.66 10.20 11.82
CA GLY A 15 -7.72 10.41 12.93
C GLY A 15 -7.70 9.32 13.98
N PRO A 16 -6.92 9.53 15.07
CA PRO A 16 -6.84 8.61 16.20
C PRO A 16 -8.19 8.27 16.84
N LEU A 17 -9.13 9.23 16.91
CA LEU A 17 -10.47 8.98 17.45
C LEU A 17 -11.30 8.05 16.56
N ALA A 18 -11.25 8.24 15.24
CA ALA A 18 -11.92 7.36 14.29
C ALA A 18 -11.31 5.95 14.32
N LEU A 19 -9.98 5.86 14.45
CA LEU A 19 -9.28 4.60 14.66
C LEU A 19 -9.69 3.93 15.98
N GLN A 20 -9.81 4.69 17.07
CA GLN A 20 -10.26 4.15 18.36
C GLN A 20 -11.67 3.56 18.25
N GLU A 21 -12.61 4.26 17.61
CA GLU A 21 -13.95 3.74 17.36
C GLU A 21 -13.96 2.51 16.45
N LEU A 22 -13.06 2.44 15.48
CA LEU A 22 -12.90 1.27 14.62
C LEU A 22 -12.45 0.03 15.42
N LEU A 23 -11.56 0.23 16.41
CA LEU A 23 -10.91 -0.83 17.17
C LEU A 23 -11.61 -1.15 18.50
N VAL A 24 -12.54 -0.31 18.97
CA VAL A 24 -13.17 -0.45 20.29
C VAL A 24 -13.90 -1.78 20.42
N ASP A 25 -13.62 -2.48 21.51
CA ASP A 25 -14.29 -3.71 21.87
C ASP A 25 -15.58 -3.39 22.65
N ARG A 26 -16.71 -3.37 21.94
CA ARG A 26 -18.00 -3.00 22.52
C ARG A 26 -18.53 -4.01 23.56
N ASN A 27 -17.91 -5.18 23.67
CA ASN A 27 -18.34 -6.23 24.59
C ASN A 27 -17.70 -6.15 25.97
N ARG A 28 -16.65 -5.34 26.17
CA ARG A 28 -15.97 -5.23 27.47
C ARG A 28 -16.82 -4.64 28.59
N GLY A 29 -17.97 -4.04 28.29
CA GLY A 29 -18.87 -3.43 29.28
C GLY A 29 -19.98 -4.35 29.82
N ARG A 30 -20.21 -5.54 29.24
CA ARG A 30 -21.23 -6.47 29.78
C ARG A 30 -20.66 -7.19 31.00
N GLN A 31 -21.28 -6.96 32.17
CA GLN A 31 -20.91 -7.68 33.38
C GLN A 31 -21.03 -9.20 33.19
N PRO A 32 -20.10 -10.01 33.71
CA PRO A 32 -20.09 -11.48 33.56
C PRO A 32 -21.29 -12.23 34.18
N GLY A 33 -22.30 -11.54 34.71
CA GLY A 33 -23.33 -12.12 35.58
C GLY A 33 -24.58 -12.67 34.90
N ASP A 34 -24.82 -12.37 33.61
CA ASP A 34 -26.19 -12.49 33.04
C ASP A 34 -26.32 -13.42 31.82
N CYS A 35 -25.37 -14.34 31.62
CA CYS A 35 -25.44 -15.30 30.51
C CYS A 35 -25.59 -16.73 31.05
N LYS A 36 -26.84 -17.14 31.30
CA LYS A 36 -27.23 -18.55 31.24
C LYS A 36 -27.55 -18.90 29.78
N ASP A 37 -27.07 -20.04 29.34
CA ASP A 37 -27.23 -20.65 28.00
C ASP A 37 -26.37 -20.11 26.84
N GLY A 38 -25.16 -20.70 26.73
CA GLY A 38 -24.85 -21.58 25.60
C GLY A 38 -24.40 -20.98 24.28
N ASP A 39 -24.69 -19.71 23.99
CA ASP A 39 -24.33 -19.13 22.71
C ASP A 39 -22.97 -18.42 22.81
N ARG A 40 -21.91 -19.13 22.39
CA ARG A 40 -20.57 -18.58 22.20
C ARG A 40 -20.66 -17.48 21.12
N MET A 41 -21.04 -16.26 21.52
CA MET A 41 -20.91 -15.05 20.69
C MET A 41 -19.43 -14.87 20.37
N THR A 42 -19.04 -15.44 19.24
CA THR A 42 -17.75 -15.28 18.58
C THR A 42 -17.42 -13.79 18.50
N GLY A 43 -16.18 -13.38 18.78
CA GLY A 43 -15.72 -11.98 18.93
C GLY A 43 -15.89 -11.07 17.71
N THR A 44 -17.12 -10.88 17.24
CA THR A 44 -17.47 -10.20 16.00
C THR A 44 -17.92 -8.76 16.18
N ASP A 45 -17.73 -8.19 17.37
CA ASP A 45 -18.38 -6.91 17.71
C ASP A 45 -17.47 -5.69 17.55
N ARG A 46 -16.22 -5.90 17.11
CA ARG A 46 -15.36 -4.81 16.62
C ARG A 46 -15.70 -4.51 15.17
N LEU A 47 -15.81 -3.23 14.83
CA LEU A 47 -16.02 -2.77 13.45
C LEU A 47 -14.90 -3.27 12.53
N CYS A 48 -13.66 -3.33 13.02
CA CYS A 48 -12.51 -3.85 12.26
C CYS A 48 -12.70 -5.30 11.77
N ASN A 49 -13.55 -6.10 12.44
CA ASN A 49 -13.82 -7.49 12.05
C ASN A 49 -14.88 -7.60 10.94
N THR A 50 -15.56 -6.51 10.59
CA THR A 50 -16.63 -6.49 9.58
C THR A 50 -16.31 -5.63 8.36
N ILE A 51 -15.39 -4.67 8.49
CA ILE A 51 -15.01 -3.78 7.39
C ILE A 51 -14.23 -4.55 6.32
N GLU A 52 -14.69 -4.37 5.08
CA GLU A 52 -14.11 -4.87 3.85
C GLU A 52 -13.54 -3.72 3.00
N VAL A 53 -14.11 -2.52 3.07
CA VAL A 53 -13.63 -1.34 2.34
C VAL A 53 -13.47 -0.18 3.30
N LEU A 54 -12.26 0.39 3.36
CA LEU A 54 -11.97 1.60 4.10
C LEU A 54 -11.30 2.62 3.18
N GLY A 55 -11.92 3.78 3.02
CA GLY A 55 -11.40 4.90 2.25
C GLY A 55 -11.34 6.15 3.10
N ALA A 56 -10.17 6.79 3.18
CA ALA A 56 -9.96 8.08 3.82
C ALA A 56 -9.22 9.05 2.90
N ALA A 57 -9.39 10.35 3.13
CA ALA A 57 -8.65 11.36 2.40
C ALA A 57 -7.14 11.18 2.63
N PRO A 58 -6.30 11.10 1.58
CA PRO A 58 -4.86 10.82 1.74
C PRO A 58 -4.06 12.03 2.25
N PHE A 59 -4.65 13.24 2.24
CA PHE A 59 -3.94 14.52 2.31
C PHE A 59 -3.61 15.05 3.71
N TYR A 60 -3.74 14.26 4.77
CA TYR A 60 -3.46 14.74 6.13
C TYR A 60 -2.16 14.11 6.67
N ASP A 61 -1.12 14.93 6.83
CA ASP A 61 0.25 14.51 7.18
C ASP A 61 0.41 13.93 8.60
N GLU A 62 -0.58 14.12 9.48
CA GLU A 62 -0.50 13.78 10.92
C GLU A 62 -1.14 12.42 11.27
N THR A 63 -1.10 11.46 10.35
CA THR A 63 -1.74 10.14 10.55
C THR A 63 -0.75 9.01 10.77
N ASP A 64 0.40 9.31 11.37
CA ASP A 64 1.42 8.31 11.65
C ASP A 64 0.80 7.12 12.43
N GLY A 65 1.08 5.91 11.96
CA GLY A 65 0.63 4.64 12.53
C GLY A 65 -0.81 4.23 12.22
N ILE A 66 -1.65 5.09 11.64
CA ILE A 66 -3.07 4.78 11.37
C ILE A 66 -3.21 3.67 10.32
N ALA A 67 -2.52 3.80 9.18
CA ALA A 67 -2.53 2.79 8.12
C ALA A 67 -2.01 1.44 8.65
N GLN A 68 -0.91 1.46 9.40
CA GLN A 68 -0.33 0.28 10.03
C GLN A 68 -1.32 -0.39 11.01
N ALA A 69 -2.01 0.40 11.85
CA ALA A 69 -3.01 -0.13 12.78
C ALA A 69 -4.19 -0.77 12.06
N ILE A 70 -4.68 -0.17 10.96
CA ILE A 70 -5.76 -0.74 10.15
C ILE A 70 -5.35 -2.08 9.55
N LEU A 71 -4.17 -2.15 8.89
CA LEU A 71 -3.65 -3.37 8.26
C LEU A 71 -3.43 -4.51 9.26
N SER A 72 -3.03 -4.19 10.49
CA SER A 72 -2.81 -5.17 11.56
C SER A 72 -4.05 -5.58 12.35
N ASN A 73 -5.20 -4.89 12.19
CA ASN A 73 -6.42 -5.19 12.96
C ASN A 73 -7.66 -5.52 12.12
N CYS A 74 -7.64 -5.32 10.80
CA CYS A 74 -8.81 -5.52 9.94
C CYS A 74 -8.67 -6.78 9.04
N PRO A 75 -8.99 -8.00 9.53
CA PRO A 75 -8.72 -9.24 8.80
C PRO A 75 -9.58 -9.47 7.55
N ARG A 76 -10.68 -8.71 7.40
CA ARG A 76 -11.59 -8.82 6.24
C ARG A 76 -11.39 -7.73 5.20
N LEU A 77 -10.43 -6.84 5.41
CA LEU A 77 -10.17 -5.71 4.53
C LEU A 77 -9.78 -6.21 3.12
N ARG A 78 -10.49 -5.72 2.12
CA ARG A 78 -10.31 -5.94 0.69
C ARG A 78 -9.78 -4.71 -0.02
N SER A 79 -10.19 -3.53 0.44
CA SER A 79 -9.76 -2.26 -0.14
C SER A 79 -9.38 -1.29 0.96
N LEU A 80 -8.15 -0.78 0.89
CA LEU A 80 -7.67 0.30 1.74
C LEU A 80 -7.19 1.45 0.86
N GLN A 81 -7.83 2.59 1.03
CA GLN A 81 -7.30 3.87 0.62
C GLN A 81 -7.10 4.69 1.89
N ALA A 82 -5.86 4.92 2.27
CA ALA A 82 -5.55 5.69 3.46
C ALA A 82 -4.35 6.59 3.22
N SER A 83 -3.98 7.29 4.28
CA SER A 83 -2.92 8.28 4.32
C SER A 83 -1.52 7.65 4.34
N LYS A 84 -0.53 8.47 4.69
CA LYS A 84 0.89 8.12 4.77
C LYS A 84 1.14 6.90 5.66
N ILE A 85 2.10 6.08 5.26
CA ILE A 85 2.74 5.05 6.09
C ILE A 85 4.26 5.12 5.86
N THR A 86 5.05 5.07 6.93
CA THR A 86 6.52 5.09 6.81
C THR A 86 7.12 3.70 6.72
N VAL A 87 8.35 3.60 6.24
CA VAL A 87 9.08 2.33 6.21
C VAL A 87 9.34 1.84 7.64
N THR A 88 9.72 2.74 8.56
CA THR A 88 9.95 2.39 9.97
C THR A 88 8.69 1.89 10.67
N GLU A 89 7.53 2.48 10.40
CA GLU A 89 6.23 2.03 10.94
C GLU A 89 5.89 0.61 10.51
N ILE A 90 6.13 0.29 9.24
CA ILE A 90 5.89 -1.05 8.72
C ILE A 90 6.88 -2.02 9.37
N VAL A 91 8.18 -1.72 9.35
CA VAL A 91 9.21 -2.65 9.85
C VAL A 91 9.03 -2.97 11.33
N HIS A 92 8.77 -1.97 12.17
CA HIS A 92 8.59 -2.14 13.62
C HIS A 92 7.14 -2.48 14.02
N GLY A 93 6.19 -2.28 13.12
CA GLY A 93 4.77 -2.53 13.35
C GLY A 93 4.41 -4.01 13.37
N ALA A 94 3.24 -4.30 13.93
CA ALA A 94 2.67 -5.64 13.97
C ALA A 94 2.48 -6.25 12.56
N GLN A 95 2.38 -7.57 12.48
CA GLN A 95 2.08 -8.25 11.22
C GLN A 95 0.72 -7.80 10.67
N TRP A 96 0.60 -7.74 9.35
CA TRP A 96 -0.68 -7.45 8.71
C TRP A 96 -1.58 -8.68 8.72
N VAL A 97 -2.84 -8.49 9.07
CA VAL A 97 -3.85 -9.57 9.15
C VAL A 97 -4.83 -9.55 7.97
N CYS A 98 -4.77 -8.52 7.14
CA CYS A 98 -5.63 -8.29 5.97
C CYS A 98 -5.19 -9.12 4.74
N SER A 99 -5.16 -10.45 4.87
CA SER A 99 -4.71 -11.36 3.80
C SER A 99 -5.60 -11.38 2.55
N ARG A 100 -6.79 -10.76 2.61
CA ARG A 100 -7.76 -10.68 1.52
C ARG A 100 -7.75 -9.34 0.78
N ILE A 101 -6.74 -8.52 1.02
CA ILE A 101 -6.64 -7.22 0.38
C ILE A 101 -6.39 -7.37 -1.12
N GLU A 102 -7.22 -6.70 -1.90
CA GLU A 102 -7.22 -6.67 -3.36
C GLU A 102 -6.74 -5.29 -3.85
N ASN A 103 -7.07 -4.21 -3.13
CA ASN A 103 -6.70 -2.85 -3.50
C ASN A 103 -6.02 -2.16 -2.32
N LEU A 104 -4.76 -1.78 -2.50
CA LEU A 104 -3.97 -1.06 -1.51
C LEU A 104 -3.47 0.24 -2.12
N ARG A 105 -4.00 1.36 -1.64
CA ARG A 105 -3.58 2.70 -2.02
C ARG A 105 -3.11 3.42 -0.78
N LEU A 106 -1.79 3.44 -0.60
CA LEU A 106 -1.13 4.10 0.51
C LEU A 106 -0.01 4.97 -0.02
N TYR A 107 0.26 6.04 0.70
CA TYR A 107 1.43 6.86 0.45
C TYR A 107 2.59 6.32 1.28
N PHE A 108 3.50 5.58 0.65
CA PHE A 108 4.69 5.06 1.32
C PHE A 108 5.74 6.16 1.37
N ASN A 109 6.09 6.59 2.57
CA ASN A 109 7.14 7.56 2.79
C ASN A 109 8.44 6.84 3.16
N MET A 110 9.48 7.04 2.34
CA MET A 110 10.82 6.57 2.63
C MET A 110 11.49 7.53 3.62
N ASP A 111 11.31 7.27 4.92
CA ASP A 111 11.81 8.08 6.04
C ASP A 111 13.26 7.76 6.45
N LEU A 112 13.94 6.91 5.69
CA LEU A 112 15.33 6.52 5.84
C LEU A 112 16.11 6.89 4.58
N ASP A 113 17.43 6.99 4.67
CA ASP A 113 18.28 7.12 3.48
C ASP A 113 18.20 5.82 2.65
N PRO A 114 17.62 5.84 1.44
CA PRO A 114 17.45 4.67 0.61
C PRO A 114 18.74 4.14 -0.03
N GLU A 115 19.83 4.92 -0.01
CA GLU A 115 21.14 4.45 -0.47
C GLU A 115 21.99 3.88 0.69
N SER A 116 21.54 4.06 1.95
CA SER A 116 22.15 3.42 3.11
C SER A 116 21.83 1.92 3.18
N GLU A 117 22.72 1.14 3.81
CA GLU A 117 22.49 -0.30 4.04
C GLU A 117 21.22 -0.56 4.86
N GLU A 118 20.98 0.26 5.88
CA GLU A 118 19.77 0.19 6.72
C GLU A 118 18.50 0.47 5.91
N GLY A 119 18.50 1.53 5.11
CA GLY A 119 17.36 1.89 4.26
C GLY A 119 17.03 0.80 3.25
N MET A 120 18.03 0.24 2.56
CA MET A 120 17.83 -0.86 1.63
C MET A 120 17.30 -2.13 2.32
N MET A 121 17.83 -2.47 3.50
CA MET A 121 17.37 -3.62 4.27
C MET A 121 15.91 -3.45 4.71
N ASN A 122 15.57 -2.29 5.27
CA ASN A 122 14.23 -1.99 5.75
C ASN A 122 13.22 -1.92 4.59
N GLN A 123 13.59 -1.34 3.45
CA GLN A 123 12.76 -1.36 2.25
C GLN A 123 12.47 -2.79 1.78
N ARG A 124 13.48 -3.67 1.78
CA ARG A 124 13.30 -5.09 1.43
C ARG A 124 12.32 -5.79 2.38
N LEU A 125 12.34 -5.46 3.67
CA LEU A 125 11.35 -5.98 4.63
C LEU A 125 9.93 -5.48 4.32
N VAL A 126 9.78 -4.22 3.90
CA VAL A 126 8.49 -3.69 3.44
C VAL A 126 8.00 -4.45 2.21
N PHE A 127 8.86 -4.65 1.20
CA PHE A 127 8.49 -5.44 0.03
C PHE A 127 8.17 -6.89 0.37
N LYS A 128 8.88 -7.50 1.32
CA LYS A 128 8.54 -8.84 1.80
C LYS A 128 7.13 -8.90 2.39
N ARG A 129 6.75 -7.94 3.24
CA ARG A 129 5.38 -7.85 3.80
C ARG A 129 4.33 -7.61 2.71
N LEU A 130 4.61 -6.73 1.74
CA LEU A 130 3.73 -6.53 0.59
C LEU A 130 3.59 -7.82 -0.23
N GLY A 131 4.68 -8.57 -0.43
CA GLY A 131 4.70 -9.83 -1.18
C GLY A 131 3.88 -10.96 -0.55
N GLU A 132 3.52 -10.86 0.74
CA GLU A 132 2.60 -11.79 1.41
C GLU A 132 1.13 -11.57 0.99
N LEU A 133 0.81 -10.38 0.44
CA LEU A 133 -0.54 -10.01 -0.02
C LEU A 133 -0.83 -10.57 -1.42
N THR A 134 -0.79 -11.90 -1.58
CA THR A 134 -0.91 -12.59 -2.89
C THR A 134 -2.23 -12.34 -3.64
N GLY A 135 -3.27 -11.88 -2.93
CA GLY A 135 -4.55 -11.46 -3.49
C GLY A 135 -4.57 -10.05 -4.09
N LEU A 136 -3.49 -9.27 -3.91
CA LEU A 136 -3.41 -7.87 -4.32
C LEU A 136 -3.49 -7.72 -5.85
N GLN A 137 -4.40 -6.87 -6.31
CA GLN A 137 -4.69 -6.57 -7.70
C GLN A 137 -4.29 -5.15 -8.07
N GLU A 138 -4.43 -4.20 -7.16
CA GLU A 138 -4.01 -2.81 -7.33
C GLU A 138 -3.11 -2.37 -6.17
N LEU A 139 -1.94 -1.83 -6.53
CA LEU A 139 -1.00 -1.23 -5.58
C LEU A 139 -0.68 0.19 -6.03
N ALA A 140 -1.01 1.18 -5.21
CA ALA A 140 -0.53 2.55 -5.37
C ALA A 140 0.43 2.88 -4.23
N LEU A 141 1.63 3.34 -4.58
CA LEU A 141 2.74 3.57 -3.66
C LEU A 141 2.97 5.05 -3.32
N ALA A 142 2.50 5.94 -4.18
CA ALA A 142 2.74 7.37 -4.10
C ALA A 142 1.41 8.14 -4.19
N ASP A 143 1.40 9.34 -3.62
CA ASP A 143 0.32 10.30 -3.71
C ASP A 143 0.84 11.62 -4.34
N HIS A 144 -0.05 12.57 -4.56
CA HIS A 144 0.17 13.87 -5.22
C HIS A 144 1.29 14.74 -4.62
N TYR A 145 1.83 14.39 -3.44
CA TYR A 145 2.93 15.08 -2.80
C TYR A 145 4.25 14.36 -3.07
N SER A 146 5.04 15.03 -3.89
CA SER A 146 6.35 14.70 -4.45
C SER A 146 7.44 14.28 -3.45
N THR A 147 7.26 13.19 -2.72
CA THR A 147 8.36 12.56 -1.99
C THR A 147 8.75 11.25 -2.65
N ARG A 148 9.98 10.83 -2.37
CA ARG A 148 10.50 9.53 -2.74
C ARG A 148 9.67 8.45 -2.05
N THR A 149 9.12 7.51 -2.83
CA THR A 149 8.47 6.30 -2.30
C THR A 149 9.48 5.15 -2.27
N LEU A 150 9.00 3.92 -2.18
CA LEU A 150 9.80 2.70 -2.27
C LEU A 150 10.52 2.64 -3.63
N ASP A 151 11.81 2.38 -3.61
CA ASP A 151 12.63 2.23 -4.81
C ASP A 151 12.33 0.89 -5.53
N LEU A 152 11.80 0.97 -6.76
CA LEU A 152 11.39 -0.18 -7.56
C LEU A 152 12.55 -0.83 -8.34
N ARG A 153 13.81 -0.66 -7.92
CA ARG A 153 14.96 -1.38 -8.48
C ARG A 153 15.11 -2.78 -7.89
N LEU A 154 15.65 -3.71 -8.67
CA LEU A 154 15.90 -5.09 -8.20
C LEU A 154 16.87 -5.12 -7.01
N ARG A 155 17.91 -4.28 -7.05
CA ARG A 155 18.88 -4.16 -5.94
C ARG A 155 18.21 -3.76 -4.61
N ALA A 156 17.12 -3.01 -4.69
CA ALA A 156 16.39 -2.47 -3.56
C ALA A 156 15.25 -3.39 -3.07
N GLY A 157 15.16 -4.61 -3.63
CA GLY A 157 14.25 -5.65 -3.14
C GLY A 157 12.95 -5.81 -3.93
N LEU A 158 12.82 -5.21 -5.12
CA LEU A 158 11.64 -5.43 -5.99
C LEU A 158 11.33 -6.93 -6.17
N ASN A 159 12.36 -7.78 -6.17
CA ASN A 159 12.24 -9.24 -6.29
C ASN A 159 11.38 -9.90 -5.20
N GLU A 160 11.25 -9.30 -4.02
CA GLU A 160 10.42 -9.82 -2.93
C GLU A 160 8.91 -9.77 -3.29
N LEU A 161 8.52 -8.94 -4.26
CA LEU A 161 7.15 -8.85 -4.78
C LEU A 161 6.82 -9.92 -5.83
N ALA A 162 7.70 -10.91 -6.06
CA ALA A 162 7.50 -11.95 -7.08
C ALA A 162 6.17 -12.72 -6.91
N ASN A 163 5.66 -12.83 -5.69
CA ASN A 163 4.45 -13.58 -5.35
C ASN A 163 3.14 -12.85 -5.68
N LEU A 164 3.19 -11.57 -6.06
CA LEU A 164 2.02 -10.77 -6.45
C LEU A 164 1.50 -11.14 -7.85
N LYS A 165 1.13 -12.41 -8.05
CA LYS A 165 0.66 -12.94 -9.35
C LYS A 165 -0.70 -12.39 -9.77
N SER A 166 -1.47 -11.84 -8.82
CA SER A 166 -2.77 -11.22 -9.06
C SER A 166 -2.68 -9.75 -9.44
N LEU A 167 -1.49 -9.14 -9.36
CA LEU A 167 -1.31 -7.70 -9.58
C LEU A 167 -1.63 -7.34 -11.03
N THR A 168 -2.55 -6.39 -11.19
CA THR A 168 -3.01 -5.88 -12.49
C THR A 168 -2.61 -4.42 -12.71
N THR A 169 -2.50 -3.64 -11.63
CA THR A 169 -2.14 -2.24 -11.67
C THR A 169 -1.11 -1.94 -10.59
N LEU A 170 -0.02 -1.29 -11.00
CA LEU A 170 0.94 -0.67 -10.09
C LEU A 170 1.07 0.81 -10.44
N SER A 171 0.86 1.67 -9.45
CA SER A 171 0.99 3.13 -9.58
C SER A 171 2.00 3.66 -8.58
N PHE A 172 2.89 4.50 -9.08
CA PHE A 172 3.85 5.31 -8.33
C PHE A 172 3.97 6.69 -8.99
N SER A 173 2.85 7.14 -9.56
CA SER A 173 2.68 8.50 -10.09
C SER A 173 3.13 9.50 -9.04
N TYR A 174 3.71 10.63 -9.46
CA TYR A 174 4.35 11.64 -8.60
C TYR A 174 5.74 11.32 -8.03
N ASP A 175 6.21 10.07 -8.03
CA ASP A 175 7.61 9.80 -7.71
C ASP A 175 8.51 10.01 -8.94
N ILE A 176 9.22 11.13 -8.96
CA ILE A 176 10.15 11.52 -10.02
C ILE A 176 11.57 10.97 -9.82
N CYS A 177 11.82 10.29 -8.70
CA CYS A 177 13.14 9.76 -8.33
C CYS A 177 13.26 8.25 -8.60
N GLN A 178 12.25 7.64 -9.20
CA GLN A 178 12.33 6.27 -9.69
C GLN A 178 13.37 6.15 -10.81
N ALA A 179 14.10 5.04 -10.79
CA ALA A 179 15.16 4.72 -11.75
C ALA A 179 15.00 3.28 -12.24
N ILE A 180 13.79 2.93 -12.69
CA ILE A 180 13.49 1.63 -13.29
C ILE A 180 14.28 1.53 -14.59
N GLY A 181 15.04 0.45 -14.74
CA GLY A 181 15.79 0.14 -15.93
C GLY A 181 15.11 -0.93 -16.80
N PRO A 182 15.74 -1.29 -17.94
CA PRO A 182 15.27 -2.38 -18.78
C PRO A 182 15.30 -3.74 -18.07
N GLU A 183 16.17 -3.92 -17.08
CA GLU A 183 16.25 -5.16 -16.28
C GLU A 183 15.01 -5.33 -15.40
N GLU A 184 14.66 -4.29 -14.62
CA GLU A 184 13.43 -4.24 -13.84
C GLU A 184 12.19 -4.46 -14.72
N ALA A 185 12.13 -3.82 -15.90
CA ALA A 185 11.02 -3.98 -16.83
C ALA A 185 10.83 -5.44 -17.29
N ARG A 186 11.92 -6.11 -17.66
CA ARG A 186 11.89 -7.55 -18.02
C ARG A 186 11.48 -8.40 -16.83
N TRP A 187 11.97 -8.07 -15.64
CA TRP A 187 11.60 -8.78 -14.42
C TRP A 187 10.10 -8.64 -14.13
N ILE A 188 9.54 -7.43 -14.24
CA ILE A 188 8.12 -7.13 -14.04
C ILE A 188 7.26 -7.98 -14.97
N VAL A 189 7.56 -7.93 -16.27
CA VAL A 189 6.85 -8.71 -17.31
C VAL A 189 6.89 -10.20 -17.01
N LYS A 190 8.06 -10.72 -16.63
CA LYS A 190 8.27 -12.15 -16.37
C LYS A 190 7.53 -12.62 -15.12
N ASN A 191 7.46 -11.80 -14.08
CA ASN A 191 6.98 -12.23 -12.76
C ASN A 191 5.51 -11.87 -12.50
N TRP A 192 5.01 -10.75 -13.02
CA TRP A 192 3.64 -10.30 -12.82
C TRP A 192 2.81 -10.55 -14.09
N THR A 193 2.46 -11.80 -14.33
CA THR A 193 1.81 -12.25 -15.57
C THR A 193 0.43 -11.65 -15.84
N ARG A 194 -0.20 -11.01 -14.83
CA ARG A 194 -1.51 -10.35 -14.93
C ARG A 194 -1.42 -8.82 -14.98
N ILE A 195 -0.21 -8.26 -14.93
CA ILE A 195 -0.03 -6.80 -14.96
C ILE A 195 -0.54 -6.25 -16.29
N LYS A 196 -1.32 -5.18 -16.21
CA LYS A 196 -1.91 -4.49 -17.36
C LYS A 196 -1.55 -3.02 -17.39
N HIS A 197 -1.40 -2.41 -16.22
CA HIS A 197 -1.22 -0.97 -16.10
C HIS A 197 -0.03 -0.66 -15.17
N LEU A 198 0.88 0.17 -15.67
CA LEU A 198 1.93 0.81 -14.91
C LEU A 198 1.77 2.31 -15.06
N ASP A 199 1.56 3.01 -13.95
CA ASP A 199 1.39 4.46 -13.93
C ASP A 199 2.49 5.10 -13.09
N GLY A 200 3.23 6.04 -13.70
CA GLY A 200 4.34 6.73 -13.05
C GLY A 200 5.53 7.02 -13.95
N VAL A 201 6.49 7.78 -13.41
CA VAL A 201 7.74 8.12 -14.09
C VAL A 201 8.71 6.96 -13.94
N LEU A 202 9.05 6.29 -15.04
CA LEU A 202 9.91 5.10 -15.02
C LEU A 202 11.38 5.44 -14.80
N ASN A 203 11.86 6.45 -15.53
CA ASN A 203 13.24 6.89 -15.53
C ASN A 203 13.31 8.35 -16.01
N ASN A 204 14.39 9.04 -15.67
CA ASN A 204 14.65 10.41 -16.13
C ASN A 204 15.34 10.45 -17.50
N ASP A 205 16.00 9.37 -17.91
CA ASP A 205 16.63 9.24 -19.22
C ASP A 205 15.58 8.86 -20.29
N PRO A 206 15.36 9.71 -21.32
CA PRO A 206 14.34 9.46 -22.34
C PRO A 206 14.62 8.23 -23.21
N ASP A 207 15.90 7.89 -23.45
CA ASP A 207 16.27 6.72 -24.27
C ASP A 207 15.97 5.43 -23.49
N ILE A 208 16.25 5.43 -22.19
CA ILE A 208 15.88 4.32 -21.29
C ILE A 208 14.36 4.19 -21.20
N VAL A 209 13.62 5.31 -21.10
CA VAL A 209 12.15 5.31 -21.06
C VAL A 209 11.57 4.67 -22.32
N GLU A 210 12.07 5.02 -23.51
CA GLU A 210 11.57 4.43 -24.76
C GLU A 210 11.87 2.93 -24.83
N LEU A 211 13.06 2.50 -24.39
CA LEU A 211 13.41 1.09 -24.31
C LEU A 211 12.47 0.32 -23.37
N ILE A 212 12.18 0.85 -22.19
CA ILE A 212 11.24 0.23 -21.24
C ILE A 212 9.82 0.20 -21.82
N ALA A 213 9.36 1.31 -22.42
CA ALA A 213 8.05 1.39 -23.05
C ALA A 213 7.90 0.36 -24.19
N SER A 214 8.96 0.09 -24.94
CA SER A 214 8.97 -0.96 -25.97
C SER A 214 8.79 -2.36 -25.35
N ILE A 215 9.47 -2.65 -24.23
CA ILE A 215 9.35 -3.92 -23.50
C ILE A 215 7.91 -4.12 -23.03
N PHE A 216 7.30 -3.10 -22.41
CA PHE A 216 5.91 -3.18 -21.92
C PHE A 216 4.90 -3.31 -23.05
N ARG A 217 5.05 -2.55 -24.14
CA ARG A 217 4.16 -2.61 -25.31
C ARG A 217 4.16 -3.98 -25.97
N LEU A 218 5.33 -4.61 -26.10
CA LEU A 218 5.46 -5.98 -26.63
C LEU A 218 4.69 -7.02 -25.81
N HIS A 219 4.46 -6.76 -24.52
CA HIS A 219 3.74 -7.66 -23.62
C HIS A 219 2.33 -7.17 -23.29
N GLY A 220 1.81 -6.16 -24.02
CA GLY A 220 0.45 -5.65 -23.84
C GLY A 220 0.23 -4.85 -22.55
N ILE A 221 1.30 -4.40 -21.89
CA ILE A 221 1.23 -3.58 -20.68
C ILE A 221 1.11 -2.12 -21.11
N GLN A 222 0.09 -1.43 -20.59
CA GLN A 222 -0.12 -0.01 -20.78
C GLN A 222 0.71 0.76 -19.76
N HIS A 223 1.61 1.60 -20.26
CA HIS A 223 2.33 2.57 -19.46
C HIS A 223 1.73 3.95 -19.66
N TYR A 224 1.33 4.59 -18.57
CA TYR A 224 0.86 5.97 -18.58
C TYR A 224 1.97 6.88 -18.05
N ARG A 225 2.42 7.80 -18.91
CA ARG A 225 3.31 8.88 -18.50
C ARG A 225 2.44 10.04 -18.03
N GLU A 226 2.56 10.42 -16.76
CA GLU A 226 1.87 11.59 -16.25
C GLU A 226 2.34 12.85 -17.01
N ARG A 227 1.39 13.57 -17.61
CA ARG A 227 1.66 14.76 -18.44
C ARG A 227 1.74 16.06 -17.63
N ARG A 228 1.81 16.01 -16.29
CA ARG A 228 1.71 17.20 -15.45
C ARG A 228 3.05 17.89 -15.22
N ILE A 229 2.95 19.22 -15.19
CA ILE A 229 4.00 20.23 -15.20
C ILE A 229 5.05 19.94 -14.14
N ILE A 230 6.26 19.59 -14.58
CA ILE A 230 7.45 19.49 -13.73
C ILE A 230 7.72 20.88 -13.16
N ARG A 231 7.20 21.16 -11.95
CA ARG A 231 7.91 22.08 -11.06
C ARG A 231 9.24 21.40 -10.78
N ARG A 232 10.36 22.07 -11.09
CA ARG A 232 11.72 21.57 -10.88
C ARG A 232 11.94 21.23 -9.40
N GLN A 233 11.55 20.04 -8.98
CA GLN A 233 12.08 19.40 -7.80
C GLN A 233 13.29 18.61 -8.25
N VAL A 234 14.44 19.03 -7.77
CA VAL A 234 15.68 18.28 -7.90
C VAL A 234 15.54 17.11 -6.94
N CYS A 235 15.72 15.87 -7.41
CA CYS A 235 15.96 14.74 -6.53
C CYS A 235 17.26 15.05 -5.79
N ILE A 236 17.15 15.50 -4.53
CA ILE A 236 18.32 15.69 -3.67
C ILE A 236 18.74 14.29 -3.24
N ILE A 237 19.91 13.87 -3.72
CA ILE A 237 20.59 12.62 -3.35
C ILE A 237 21.28 12.85 -2.01
#